data_AF-A0A1H1FRH8-F1
#
_entry.id   AF-A0A1H1FRH8-F1
#
_cell.length_a   1.000
_cell.length_b   1.000
_cell.length_c   1.000
_cell.angle_alpha   90.00
_cell.angle_beta   90.00
_cell.angle_gamma   90.00
#
_symmetry.space_group_name_H-M   'P 1'
#
loop_
_entity.id
_entity.type
_entity.pdbx_description
1 polymer ?
#
loop_
_entity_poly.entity_id
_entity_poly.type
_entity_poly.pdbx_seq_one_letter_code
_entity_poly.pdbx_strand_id
1 'polypeptide(L)'
;MIHRISVALRRALMIKPCNISVLIGLLAAFGTVLPAAAEPADERTVETLVFVGELVSMEPMANPCEEESKRTGTLSCIIMDELYRARYRVVQPVAGTTANTEVTFQVADHYGFPAFANTPHALLFVAVTDDGNWLHKYQGVPMHRTEDGQWAACGEVDYRGVDEALSHRAKPLTFAEPIARRDAVPPDAWKRMLPWWKERADTYRISDGQVRCLKGIPVQEAYEIVRQGVMKAREVRLPPWPTGH
;
A
#
# COMPACT_ATOMS: atom_id res chain seq x y z
N MET A 1 29.65 7.70 52.49
CA MET A 1 29.86 6.52 53.35
C MET A 1 29.67 5.31 52.45
N ILE A 2 30.74 4.73 51.85
CA ILE A 2 31.61 3.67 52.43
C ILE A 2 30.71 2.42 52.64
N HIS A 3 30.80 1.28 51.95
CA HIS A 3 31.90 0.42 51.47
C HIS A 3 31.32 -0.59 50.44
N ARG A 4 32.01 -1.06 49.37
CA ARG A 4 33.11 -2.06 49.30
C ARG A 4 32.65 -3.45 49.82
N ILE A 5 33.04 -4.64 49.33
CA ILE A 5 34.02 -5.17 48.37
C ILE A 5 33.93 -6.73 48.43
N SER A 6 34.44 -7.44 47.40
CA SER A 6 35.06 -8.80 47.47
C SER A 6 34.22 -10.07 47.67
N VAL A 7 34.65 -11.29 47.29
CA VAL A 7 35.78 -11.81 46.50
C VAL A 7 35.52 -13.29 46.19
N ALA A 8 36.12 -13.72 45.07
CA ALA A 8 36.60 -15.04 44.64
C ALA A 8 36.36 -16.32 45.49
N LEU A 9 36.33 -17.45 44.75
CA LEU A 9 37.23 -18.55 45.10
C LEU A 9 37.70 -19.32 43.85
N ARG A 10 39.03 -19.41 43.73
CA ARG A 10 39.78 -20.29 42.83
C ARG A 10 39.70 -21.74 43.34
N ARG A 11 39.73 -22.72 42.45
CA ARG A 11 40.44 -23.99 42.69
C ARG A 11 41.16 -24.43 41.42
N ALA A 12 42.45 -24.66 41.59
CA ALA A 12 43.34 -25.34 40.66
C ALA A 12 43.62 -26.75 41.19
N LEU A 13 43.82 -27.73 40.29
CA LEU A 13 44.59 -28.96 40.51
C LEU A 13 44.93 -29.56 39.13
N MET A 14 46.15 -29.34 38.63
CA MET A 14 47.29 -30.28 38.57
C MET A 14 47.09 -31.59 37.76
N ILE A 15 47.57 -31.53 36.51
CA ILE A 15 48.56 -32.39 35.81
C ILE A 15 48.54 -33.92 36.05
N LYS A 16 48.44 -34.68 34.96
CA LYS A 16 49.38 -35.77 34.60
C LYS A 16 49.52 -35.89 33.07
N PRO A 17 50.73 -36.14 32.53
CA PRO A 17 50.94 -36.45 31.12
C PRO A 17 50.87 -37.96 30.87
N CYS A 18 50.39 -38.36 29.70
CA CYS A 18 50.63 -39.70 29.16
C CYS A 18 50.99 -39.59 27.68
N ASN A 19 51.93 -40.43 27.29
CA ASN A 19 52.72 -40.38 26.08
C ASN A 19 52.25 -41.51 25.15
N ILE A 20 52.63 -41.42 23.86
CA ILE A 20 52.83 -42.53 22.90
C ILE A 20 51.72 -42.84 21.86
N SER A 21 52.18 -42.75 20.60
CA SER A 21 51.86 -43.53 19.39
C SER A 21 50.75 -43.12 18.43
N VAL A 22 51.23 -42.62 17.27
CA VAL A 22 51.03 -43.14 15.90
C VAL A 22 49.65 -43.71 15.57
N LEU A 23 48.93 -43.00 14.69
CA LEU A 23 48.05 -43.64 13.71
C LEU A 23 48.10 -42.89 12.38
N ILE A 24 48.36 -43.67 11.33
CA ILE A 24 48.49 -43.30 9.92
C ILE A 24 47.13 -42.82 9.40
N GLY A 25 47.07 -41.57 8.94
CA GLY A 25 45.88 -40.96 8.35
C GLY A 25 45.81 -41.20 6.84
N LEU A 26 44.83 -42.00 6.42
CA LEU A 26 44.40 -42.17 5.04
C LEU A 26 43.71 -40.86 4.59
N LEU A 27 44.37 -40.04 3.76
CA LEU A 27 43.74 -38.87 3.13
C LEU A 27 42.84 -39.35 1.98
N ALA A 28 41.54 -39.46 2.25
CA ALA A 28 40.53 -39.54 1.21
C ALA A 28 40.37 -38.15 0.56
N ALA A 29 40.67 -38.05 -0.74
CA ALA A 29 40.40 -36.88 -1.54
C ALA A 29 38.88 -36.75 -1.76
N PHE A 30 38.18 -36.12 -0.82
CA PHE A 30 36.84 -35.61 -1.04
C PHE A 30 36.96 -34.35 -1.90
N GLY A 31 36.64 -34.48 -3.18
CA GLY A 31 36.42 -33.32 -4.06
C GLY A 31 35.30 -32.47 -3.48
N THR A 32 35.66 -31.30 -2.94
CA THR A 32 34.70 -30.29 -2.52
C THR A 32 34.07 -29.68 -3.76
N VAL A 33 32.90 -30.19 -4.14
CA VAL A 33 32.00 -29.46 -5.04
C VAL A 33 31.55 -28.24 -4.24
N LEU A 34 32.17 -27.08 -4.51
CA LEU A 34 31.72 -25.81 -3.97
C LEU A 34 30.27 -25.60 -4.44
N PRO A 35 29.31 -25.39 -3.53
CA PRO A 35 27.96 -25.00 -3.93
C PRO A 35 28.07 -23.71 -4.75
N ALA A 36 27.48 -23.71 -5.94
CA ALA A 36 27.32 -22.49 -6.73
C ALA A 36 26.64 -21.45 -5.83
N ALA A 37 27.33 -20.34 -5.59
CA ALA A 37 26.75 -19.22 -4.88
C ALA A 37 25.50 -18.81 -5.67
N ALA A 38 24.33 -18.94 -5.05
CA ALA A 38 23.12 -18.34 -5.58
C ALA A 38 23.40 -16.84 -5.71
N GLU A 39 23.32 -16.31 -6.92
CA GLU A 39 23.36 -14.86 -7.11
C GLU A 39 22.27 -14.26 -6.23
N PRO A 40 22.59 -13.22 -5.43
CA PRO A 40 21.58 -12.57 -4.62
C PRO A 40 20.46 -12.10 -5.56
N ALA A 41 19.23 -12.48 -5.24
CA ALA A 41 18.06 -12.01 -5.97
C ALA A 41 18.16 -10.49 -6.07
N ASP A 42 18.15 -9.98 -7.30
CA ASP A 42 18.20 -8.57 -7.63
C ASP A 42 17.18 -7.81 -6.77
N GLU A 43 17.67 -7.14 -5.74
CA GLU A 43 16.87 -6.42 -4.74
C GLU A 43 16.42 -5.10 -5.39
N ARG A 44 15.61 -5.20 -6.44
CA ARG A 44 15.07 -4.04 -7.16
C ARG A 44 14.22 -3.24 -6.19
N THR A 45 14.75 -2.11 -5.75
CA THR A 45 14.00 -1.16 -4.93
C THR A 45 12.91 -0.51 -5.78
N VAL A 46 11.66 -0.89 -5.56
CA VAL A 46 10.51 -0.28 -6.23
C VAL A 46 10.31 1.14 -5.67
N GLU A 47 10.52 2.17 -6.51
CA GLU A 47 10.15 3.53 -6.14
C GLU A 47 8.62 3.62 -6.04
N THR A 48 8.12 4.36 -5.05
CA THR A 48 6.67 4.61 -4.91
C THR A 48 6.39 6.10 -4.98
N LEU A 49 5.61 6.49 -5.98
CA LEU A 49 5.03 7.83 -6.10
C LEU A 49 3.74 7.89 -5.29
N VAL A 50 3.58 8.97 -4.54
CA VAL A 50 2.36 9.25 -3.80
C VAL A 50 1.90 10.66 -4.11
N PHE A 51 0.63 10.80 -4.49
CA PHE A 51 0.05 12.09 -4.85
C PHE A 51 -1.47 12.07 -4.73
N VAL A 52 -2.07 13.24 -4.50
CA VAL A 52 -3.47 13.45 -4.85
C VAL A 52 -3.53 13.74 -6.34
N GLY A 53 -4.33 12.96 -7.06
CA GLY A 53 -4.53 13.10 -8.50
C GLY A 53 -5.98 13.36 -8.86
N GLU A 54 -6.19 14.04 -9.97
CA GLU A 54 -7.48 14.14 -10.67
C GLU A 54 -7.56 13.06 -11.75
N LEU A 55 -8.65 12.30 -11.79
CA LEU A 55 -8.90 11.24 -12.77
C LEU A 55 -9.06 11.86 -14.17
N VAL A 56 -8.20 11.42 -15.10
CA VAL A 56 -8.29 11.79 -16.52
C VAL A 56 -9.00 10.68 -17.31
N SER A 57 -8.57 9.42 -17.13
CA SER A 57 -9.25 8.26 -17.72
C SER A 57 -9.02 6.97 -16.92
N MET A 58 -9.99 6.06 -17.01
CA MET A 58 -9.92 4.70 -16.49
C MET A 58 -10.45 3.76 -17.57
N GLU A 59 -9.54 3.05 -18.23
CA GLU A 59 -9.86 2.24 -19.41
C GLU A 59 -9.69 0.75 -19.09
N PRO A 60 -10.68 -0.12 -19.38
CA PRO A 60 -10.53 -1.54 -19.17
C PRO A 60 -9.40 -2.10 -20.05
N MET A 61 -8.66 -3.05 -19.51
CA MET A 61 -7.60 -3.77 -20.21
C MET A 61 -8.04 -5.19 -20.53
N ALA A 62 -7.53 -5.72 -21.65
CA ALA A 62 -7.79 -7.11 -22.01
C ALA A 62 -7.22 -8.07 -20.96
N ASN A 63 -7.96 -9.13 -20.68
CA ASN A 63 -7.52 -10.20 -19.79
C ASN A 63 -6.42 -11.03 -20.49
N PRO A 64 -5.17 -11.03 -20.01
CA PRO A 64 -4.08 -11.72 -20.69
C PRO A 64 -4.29 -13.24 -20.77
N CYS A 65 -4.97 -13.84 -19.78
CA CYS A 65 -5.30 -15.26 -19.80
C CYS A 65 -6.37 -15.59 -20.83
N GLU A 66 -7.34 -14.70 -21.01
CA GLU A 66 -8.36 -14.87 -22.05
C GLU A 66 -7.74 -14.74 -23.44
N GLU A 67 -6.86 -13.75 -23.65
CA GLU A 67 -6.16 -13.56 -24.91
C GLU A 67 -5.22 -14.74 -25.24
N GLU A 68 -4.50 -15.28 -24.25
CA GLU A 68 -3.71 -16.49 -24.45
C GLU A 68 -4.58 -17.71 -24.76
N SER A 69 -5.70 -17.88 -24.07
CA SER A 69 -6.64 -18.97 -24.33
C SER A 69 -7.21 -18.89 -25.75
N LYS A 70 -7.60 -17.70 -26.22
CA LYS A 70 -8.03 -17.47 -27.62
C LYS A 70 -6.94 -17.84 -28.63
N ARG A 71 -5.68 -17.52 -28.32
CA ARG A 71 -4.52 -17.79 -29.19
C ARG A 71 -4.15 -19.27 -29.25
N THR A 72 -4.23 -19.97 -28.13
CA THR A 72 -3.73 -21.36 -28.00
C THR A 72 -4.83 -22.42 -28.05
N GLY A 73 -6.10 -22.02 -27.88
CA GLY A 73 -7.22 -22.93 -27.70
C GLY A 73 -7.21 -23.66 -26.35
N THR A 74 -6.31 -23.33 -25.43
CA THR A 74 -6.15 -23.99 -24.13
C THR A 74 -6.18 -22.96 -23.00
N LEU A 75 -6.97 -23.24 -21.96
CA LEU A 75 -6.96 -22.42 -20.74
C LEU A 75 -5.73 -22.78 -19.89
N SER A 76 -4.68 -21.95 -19.97
CA SER A 76 -3.42 -22.10 -19.22
C SER A 76 -3.39 -21.33 -17.90
N CYS A 77 -4.16 -20.25 -17.78
CA CYS A 77 -4.20 -19.41 -16.59
C CYS A 77 -5.59 -18.79 -16.35
N ILE A 78 -5.79 -18.29 -15.14
CA ILE A 78 -6.97 -17.53 -14.72
C ILE A 78 -6.51 -16.23 -14.05
N ILE A 79 -7.22 -15.14 -14.32
CA ILE A 79 -7.09 -13.89 -13.57
C ILE A 79 -8.40 -13.67 -12.80
N MET A 80 -8.27 -13.28 -11.53
CA MET A 80 -9.41 -13.01 -10.64
C MET A 80 -9.64 -11.52 -10.41
N ASP A 81 -8.85 -10.68 -11.08
CA ASP A 81 -8.92 -9.23 -11.00
C ASP A 81 -9.39 -8.68 -12.37
N GLU A 82 -10.22 -7.65 -12.35
CA GLU A 82 -10.43 -6.80 -13.51
C GLU A 82 -9.22 -5.86 -13.66
N LEU A 83 -8.76 -5.70 -14.90
CA LEU A 83 -7.59 -4.90 -15.22
C LEU A 83 -7.98 -3.56 -15.85
N TYR A 84 -7.32 -2.50 -15.41
CA TYR A 84 -7.55 -1.16 -15.92
C TYR A 84 -6.24 -0.41 -16.15
N ARG A 85 -6.23 0.44 -17.18
CA ARG A 85 -5.24 1.48 -17.39
C ARG A 85 -5.80 2.78 -16.86
N ALA A 86 -5.21 3.27 -15.79
CA ALA A 86 -5.57 4.53 -15.16
C ALA A 86 -4.63 5.64 -15.62
N ARG A 87 -5.19 6.84 -15.80
CA ARG A 87 -4.43 8.07 -16.02
C ARG A 87 -4.95 9.16 -15.11
N TYR A 88 -4.04 9.77 -14.34
CA TYR A 88 -4.35 10.81 -13.38
C TYR A 88 -3.42 12.01 -13.56
N ARG A 89 -3.97 13.22 -13.48
CA ARG A 89 -3.19 14.46 -13.41
C ARG A 89 -2.81 14.73 -11.96
N VAL A 90 -1.52 14.91 -11.67
CA VAL A 90 -1.07 15.25 -10.31
C VAL A 90 -1.61 16.63 -9.92
N VAL A 91 -2.34 16.72 -8.80
CA VAL A 91 -2.82 18.00 -8.25
C VAL A 91 -2.12 18.38 -6.95
N GLN A 92 -1.65 17.40 -6.17
CA GLN A 92 -0.79 17.63 -5.02
C GLN A 92 0.22 16.48 -4.89
N PRO A 93 1.52 16.74 -5.12
CA PRO A 93 2.56 15.75 -4.84
C PRO A 93 2.66 15.50 -3.33
N VAL A 94 2.97 14.26 -2.93
CA VAL A 94 3.15 13.87 -1.52
C VAL A 94 4.50 13.18 -1.29
N ALA A 95 4.86 12.19 -2.09
CA ALA A 95 6.14 11.48 -1.98
C ALA A 95 6.63 10.96 -3.34
N GLY A 96 7.95 10.79 -3.46
CA GLY A 96 8.60 10.39 -4.71
C GLY A 96 8.74 11.55 -5.69
N THR A 97 9.46 11.32 -6.80
CA THR A 97 9.69 12.38 -7.79
C THR A 97 8.46 12.52 -8.69
N THR A 98 7.69 13.58 -8.50
CA THR A 98 6.59 13.94 -9.42
C THR A 98 6.79 15.38 -9.89
N ALA A 99 7.17 15.55 -11.15
CA ALA A 99 6.90 16.82 -11.83
C ALA A 99 5.38 16.94 -12.03
N ASN A 100 4.84 18.16 -12.18
CA ASN A 100 3.43 18.40 -12.49
C ASN A 100 3.04 17.73 -13.82
N THR A 101 2.75 16.43 -13.79
CA THR A 101 2.54 15.59 -14.96
C THR A 101 1.30 14.72 -14.79
N GLU A 102 0.85 14.16 -15.90
CA GLU A 102 -0.05 13.02 -15.87
C GLU A 102 0.75 11.75 -15.57
N VAL A 103 0.22 10.91 -14.69
CA VAL A 103 0.77 9.59 -14.35
C VAL A 103 -0.17 8.54 -14.92
N THR A 104 0.39 7.65 -15.74
CA THR A 104 -0.31 6.46 -16.23
C THR A 104 0.18 5.24 -15.46
N PHE A 105 -0.74 4.40 -15.00
CA PHE A 105 -0.45 3.18 -14.26
C PHE A 105 -1.55 2.14 -14.45
N GLN A 106 -1.24 0.90 -14.12
CA GLN A 106 -2.18 -0.22 -14.20
C GLN A 106 -2.82 -0.48 -12.84
N VAL A 107 -4.09 -0.89 -12.85
CA VAL A 107 -4.86 -1.26 -11.67
C VAL A 107 -5.42 -2.66 -11.87
N ALA A 108 -5.24 -3.52 -10.88
CA ALA A 108 -5.86 -4.83 -10.80
C ALA A 108 -6.79 -4.84 -9.59
N ASP A 109 -8.09 -4.98 -9.81
CA ASP A 109 -9.10 -4.92 -8.75
C ASP A 109 -10.02 -6.15 -8.78
N HIS A 110 -10.11 -6.83 -7.64
CA HIS A 110 -10.90 -8.04 -7.49
C HIS A 110 -12.42 -7.79 -7.44
N TYR A 111 -12.83 -6.58 -7.08
CA TYR A 111 -14.24 -6.24 -6.82
C TYR A 111 -14.90 -5.47 -7.96
N GLY A 112 -14.25 -5.44 -9.12
CA GLY A 112 -14.72 -4.79 -10.33
C GLY A 112 -14.13 -3.38 -10.50
N PHE A 113 -14.96 -2.44 -10.94
CA PHE A 113 -14.51 -1.05 -11.12
C PHE A 113 -13.96 -0.44 -9.81
N PRO A 114 -12.71 0.08 -9.79
CA PRO A 114 -12.06 0.51 -8.56
C PRO A 114 -12.84 1.60 -7.82
N ALA A 115 -13.09 1.40 -6.52
CA ALA A 115 -13.95 2.29 -5.75
C ALA A 115 -13.48 3.76 -5.75
N PHE A 116 -12.16 4.00 -5.66
CA PHE A 116 -11.55 5.33 -5.69
C PHE A 116 -11.73 6.07 -7.03
N ALA A 117 -12.02 5.35 -8.11
CA ALA A 117 -12.23 5.93 -9.43
C ALA A 117 -13.68 6.41 -9.64
N ASN A 118 -14.59 6.16 -8.68
CA ASN A 118 -15.92 6.77 -8.68
C ASN A 118 -15.91 8.23 -8.20
N THR A 119 -14.74 8.72 -7.75
CA THR A 119 -14.53 10.11 -7.37
C THR A 119 -13.52 10.77 -8.29
N PRO A 120 -13.68 12.07 -8.63
CA PRO A 120 -12.74 12.75 -9.51
C PRO A 120 -11.33 12.84 -8.96
N HIS A 121 -11.15 12.77 -7.63
CA HIS A 121 -9.83 12.88 -6.99
C HIS A 121 -9.56 11.70 -6.05
N ALA A 122 -8.30 11.28 -5.99
CA ALA A 122 -7.86 10.23 -5.06
C ALA A 122 -6.40 10.45 -4.64
N LEU A 123 -6.07 10.04 -3.42
CA LEU A 123 -4.69 9.84 -2.98
C LEU A 123 -4.26 8.47 -3.47
N LEU A 124 -3.20 8.43 -4.29
CA LEU A 124 -2.76 7.24 -5.01
C LEU A 124 -1.34 6.88 -4.61
N PHE A 125 -1.09 5.58 -4.45
CA PHE A 125 0.24 5.03 -4.16
C PHE A 125 0.66 4.13 -5.31
N VAL A 126 1.53 4.65 -6.17
CA VAL A 126 1.90 4.03 -7.44
C VAL A 126 3.33 3.53 -7.37
N ALA A 127 3.51 2.22 -7.54
CA ALA A 127 4.81 1.60 -7.78
C ALA A 127 5.32 1.98 -9.17
N VAL A 128 6.56 2.43 -9.25
CA VAL A 128 7.28 2.72 -10.49
C VAL A 128 8.36 1.68 -10.68
N THR A 129 8.31 1.00 -11.82
CA THR A 129 9.26 -0.03 -12.21
C THR A 129 9.61 0.11 -13.69
N ASP A 130 10.69 -0.53 -14.11
CA ASP A 130 11.09 -0.56 -15.53
C ASP A 130 10.04 -1.27 -16.41
N ASP A 131 9.27 -2.19 -15.81
CA ASP A 131 8.22 -2.97 -16.47
C ASP A 131 6.86 -2.22 -16.53
N GLY A 132 6.81 -1.00 -15.99
CA GLY A 132 5.66 -0.11 -16.00
C GLY A 132 5.06 0.13 -14.62
N ASN A 133 4.24 1.19 -14.53
CA ASN A 133 3.69 1.63 -13.25
C ASN A 133 2.44 0.84 -12.85
N TRP A 134 2.30 0.58 -11.55
CA TRP A 134 1.15 -0.14 -10.99
C TRP A 134 0.65 0.55 -9.73
N LEU A 135 -0.67 0.58 -9.54
CA LEU A 135 -1.22 0.91 -8.23
C LEU A 135 -0.85 -0.19 -7.25
N HIS A 136 -0.29 0.17 -6.10
CA HIS A 136 -0.18 -0.80 -5.00
C HIS A 136 -1.58 -1.33 -4.70
N LYS A 137 -1.76 -2.66 -4.64
CA LYS A 137 -3.09 -3.28 -4.61
C LYS A 137 -3.96 -2.69 -3.49
N TYR A 138 -5.09 -2.07 -3.90
CA TYR A 138 -6.08 -1.36 -3.07
C TYR A 138 -5.62 -0.04 -2.42
N GLN A 139 -4.54 0.56 -2.92
CA GLN A 139 -3.94 1.76 -2.32
C GLN A 139 -4.32 3.02 -3.10
N GLY A 140 -5.64 3.20 -3.25
CA GLY A 140 -6.25 4.44 -3.71
C GLY A 140 -7.32 4.86 -2.71
N VAL A 141 -7.21 6.08 -2.18
CA VAL A 141 -8.17 6.62 -1.21
C VAL A 141 -8.95 7.76 -1.88
N PRO A 142 -10.29 7.69 -1.99
CA PRO A 142 -11.09 8.80 -2.50
C PRO A 142 -10.80 10.10 -1.75
N MET A 143 -10.58 11.19 -2.49
CA MET A 143 -10.27 12.51 -1.91
C MET A 143 -11.32 13.53 -2.32
N HIS A 144 -11.69 14.38 -1.37
CA HIS A 144 -12.63 15.47 -1.58
C HIS A 144 -12.04 16.76 -1.02
N ARG A 145 -12.42 17.88 -1.64
CA ARG A 145 -11.93 19.19 -1.23
C ARG A 145 -12.72 19.68 -0.01
N THR A 146 -11.99 20.16 0.98
CA THR A 146 -12.56 20.80 2.18
C THR A 146 -12.86 22.27 1.92
N GLU A 147 -13.69 22.90 2.76
CA GLU A 147 -14.02 24.33 2.61
C GLU A 147 -12.80 25.25 2.72
N ASP A 148 -11.78 24.88 3.49
CA ASP A 148 -10.50 25.58 3.58
C ASP A 148 -9.54 25.27 2.42
N GLY A 149 -10.00 24.52 1.42
CA GLY A 149 -9.28 24.25 0.17
C GLY A 149 -8.29 23.08 0.22
N GLN A 150 -8.16 22.40 1.37
CA GLN A 150 -7.34 21.20 1.56
C GLN A 150 -8.02 19.93 0.99
N TRP A 151 -7.33 18.79 1.07
CA TRP A 151 -7.87 17.47 0.70
C TRP A 151 -8.12 16.60 1.93
N ALA A 152 -9.21 15.84 1.88
CA ALA A 152 -9.53 14.85 2.90
C ALA A 152 -10.30 13.65 2.33
N ALA A 153 -10.11 12.49 2.96
CA ALA A 153 -10.99 11.34 2.79
C ALA A 153 -12.28 11.55 3.58
N CYS A 154 -13.41 11.11 3.03
CA CYS A 154 -14.68 11.12 3.76
C CYS A 154 -14.81 9.89 4.68
N GLY A 155 -15.21 10.11 5.93
CA GLY A 155 -15.35 9.05 6.92
C GLY A 155 -14.02 8.45 7.36
N GLU A 156 -14.07 7.21 7.85
CA GLU A 156 -12.89 6.45 8.26
C GLU A 156 -12.16 5.89 7.04
N VAL A 157 -10.84 5.77 7.16
CA VAL A 157 -9.99 5.07 6.19
C VAL A 157 -9.70 3.69 6.78
N ASP A 158 -10.58 2.73 6.49
CA ASP A 158 -10.50 1.37 7.02
C ASP A 158 -9.68 0.46 6.09
N TYR A 159 -8.54 0.01 6.59
CA TYR A 159 -7.75 -1.05 5.99
C TYR A 159 -7.71 -2.25 6.93
N ARG A 160 -8.17 -3.41 6.45
CA ARG A 160 -8.06 -4.66 7.20
C ARG A 160 -6.61 -4.93 7.59
N GLY A 161 -6.37 -5.16 8.88
CA GLY A 161 -5.05 -5.48 9.41
C GLY A 161 -4.17 -4.26 9.74
N VAL A 162 -4.70 -3.04 9.63
CA VAL A 162 -4.09 -1.84 10.22
C VAL A 162 -4.60 -1.71 11.66
N ASP A 163 -3.74 -1.18 12.54
CA ASP A 163 -4.10 -0.87 13.93
C ASP A 163 -5.39 -0.03 13.95
N GLU A 164 -6.40 -0.49 14.71
CA GLU A 164 -7.68 0.21 14.86
C GLU A 164 -7.49 1.67 15.34
N ALA A 165 -6.45 1.93 16.15
CA ALA A 165 -6.12 3.27 16.60
C ALA A 165 -5.66 4.19 15.45
N LEU A 166 -5.15 3.63 14.36
CA LEU A 166 -4.80 4.39 13.15
C LEU A 166 -6.02 4.61 12.25
N SER A 167 -6.92 3.64 12.11
CA SER A 167 -8.05 3.71 11.16
C SER A 167 -9.28 4.48 11.68
N HIS A 168 -9.47 4.60 12.99
CA HIS A 168 -10.61 5.31 13.61
C HIS A 168 -10.25 6.74 14.02
N ARG A 169 -9.99 7.59 13.03
CA ARG A 169 -9.47 8.96 13.24
C ARG A 169 -10.26 10.04 12.52
N ALA A 170 -11.40 9.70 11.91
CA ALA A 170 -12.24 10.70 11.27
C ALA A 170 -12.71 11.74 12.29
N LYS A 171 -12.51 13.02 11.95
CA LYS A 171 -12.90 14.17 12.77
C LYS A 171 -13.96 14.98 12.05
N PRO A 172 -14.83 15.72 12.77
CA PRO A 172 -15.73 16.68 12.15
C PRO A 172 -14.98 17.56 11.15
N LEU A 173 -15.46 17.58 9.91
CA LEU A 173 -14.81 18.28 8.80
C LEU A 173 -15.87 18.70 7.80
N THR A 174 -15.72 19.90 7.24
CA THR A 174 -16.66 20.43 6.25
C THR A 174 -16.04 20.36 4.86
N PHE A 175 -16.79 19.75 3.94
CA PHE A 175 -16.41 19.57 2.55
C PHE A 175 -17.07 20.64 1.67
N ALA A 176 -16.30 21.17 0.72
CA ALA A 176 -16.76 22.25 -0.16
C ALA A 176 -17.97 21.82 -0.99
N GLU A 177 -17.96 20.56 -1.45
CA GLU A 177 -19.00 19.99 -2.31
C GLU A 177 -19.58 18.69 -1.73
N PRO A 178 -20.79 18.29 -2.14
CA PRO A 178 -21.28 16.93 -1.90
C PRO A 178 -20.30 15.88 -2.44
N ILE A 179 -20.10 14.80 -1.68
CA ILE A 179 -19.21 13.70 -2.10
C ILE A 179 -19.84 12.84 -3.20
N ALA A 180 -21.16 12.88 -3.32
CA ALA A 180 -21.91 12.21 -4.38
C ALA A 180 -23.21 12.96 -4.65
N ARG A 181 -23.66 12.90 -5.91
CA ARG A 181 -24.95 13.42 -6.34
C ARG A 181 -25.67 12.35 -7.17
N ARG A 182 -26.98 12.25 -7.00
CA ARG A 182 -27.81 11.24 -7.66
C ARG A 182 -27.76 11.33 -9.19
N ASP A 183 -27.61 12.53 -9.72
CA ASP A 183 -27.49 12.82 -11.15
C ASP A 183 -26.09 12.53 -11.73
N ALA A 184 -25.06 12.47 -10.88
CA ALA A 184 -23.67 12.26 -11.26
C ALA A 184 -23.18 10.81 -11.11
N VAL A 185 -23.97 9.95 -10.46
CA VAL A 185 -23.62 8.55 -10.19
C VAL A 185 -24.57 7.63 -10.97
N PRO A 186 -24.08 6.54 -11.60
CA PRO A 186 -24.94 5.57 -12.26
C PRO A 186 -26.07 5.09 -11.33
N PRO A 187 -27.32 4.95 -11.82
CA PRO A 187 -28.47 4.63 -10.96
C PRO A 187 -28.29 3.38 -10.09
N ASP A 188 -27.67 2.33 -10.61
CA ASP A 188 -27.42 1.10 -9.87
C ASP A 188 -26.33 1.25 -8.81
N ALA A 189 -25.30 2.07 -9.08
CA ALA A 189 -24.29 2.41 -8.07
C ALA A 189 -24.92 3.22 -6.93
N TRP A 190 -25.76 4.22 -7.26
CA TRP A 190 -26.51 4.98 -6.26
C TRP A 190 -27.41 4.09 -5.41
N LYS A 191 -28.19 3.20 -6.02
CA LYS A 191 -29.07 2.25 -5.33
C LYS A 191 -28.30 1.34 -4.37
N ARG A 192 -27.09 0.91 -4.76
CA ARG A 192 -26.21 0.05 -3.95
C ARG A 192 -25.57 0.79 -2.78
N MET A 193 -25.16 2.05 -2.98
CA MET A 193 -24.48 2.86 -1.94
C MET A 193 -25.44 3.50 -0.96
N LEU A 194 -26.69 3.77 -1.36
CA LEU A 194 -27.66 4.49 -0.54
C LEU A 194 -27.92 3.86 0.85
N PRO A 195 -28.10 2.53 1.00
CA PRO A 195 -28.23 1.91 2.33
C PRO A 195 -27.01 2.16 3.22
N TRP A 196 -25.80 2.00 2.66
CA TRP A 196 -24.54 2.17 3.38
C TRP A 196 -24.36 3.60 3.92
N TRP A 197 -24.75 4.61 3.14
CA TRP A 197 -24.76 6.01 3.59
C TRP A 197 -25.82 6.26 4.68
N LYS A 198 -27.02 5.69 4.54
CA LYS A 198 -28.10 5.85 5.53
C LYS A 198 -27.77 5.24 6.88
N GLU A 199 -27.09 4.10 6.89
CA GLU A 199 -26.66 3.41 8.12
C GLU A 199 -25.58 4.18 8.89
N ARG A 200 -24.90 5.12 8.24
CA ARG A 200 -23.79 5.93 8.81
C ARG A 200 -24.18 7.40 8.91
N ALA A 201 -25.30 7.68 9.57
CA ALA A 201 -25.84 9.03 9.73
C ALA A 201 -24.92 9.98 10.54
N ASP A 202 -23.95 9.44 11.28
CA ASP A 202 -22.88 10.18 11.95
C ASP A 202 -21.78 10.67 10.98
N THR A 203 -21.73 10.08 9.78
CA THR A 203 -20.73 10.35 8.73
C THR A 203 -21.35 11.04 7.53
N TYR A 204 -22.60 10.70 7.18
CA TYR A 204 -23.27 11.19 5.98
C TYR A 204 -24.57 11.91 6.32
N ARG A 205 -24.82 13.00 5.59
CA ARG A 205 -26.13 13.63 5.48
C ARG A 205 -26.63 13.49 4.06
N ILE A 206 -27.83 12.94 3.89
CA ILE A 206 -28.48 12.79 2.59
C ILE A 206 -29.66 13.75 2.52
N SER A 207 -29.66 14.65 1.53
CA SER A 207 -30.75 15.60 1.27
C SER A 207 -30.77 15.98 -0.20
N ASP A 208 -31.95 16.12 -0.80
CA ASP A 208 -32.14 16.60 -2.18
C ASP A 208 -31.31 15.86 -3.24
N GLY A 209 -31.15 14.54 -3.07
CA GLY A 209 -30.36 13.71 -3.98
C GLY A 209 -28.85 13.94 -3.88
N GLN A 210 -28.37 14.61 -2.83
CA GLN A 210 -26.96 14.82 -2.54
C GLN A 210 -26.55 14.03 -1.29
N VAL A 211 -25.30 13.57 -1.28
CA VAL A 211 -24.66 13.00 -0.09
C VAL A 211 -23.55 13.95 0.34
N ARG A 212 -23.66 14.48 1.55
CA ARG A 212 -22.64 15.33 2.18
C ARG A 212 -21.94 14.55 3.27
N CYS A 213 -20.63 14.71 3.33
CA CYS A 213 -19.81 14.13 4.38
C CYS A 213 -19.73 15.09 5.58
N LEU A 214 -19.78 14.54 6.79
CA LEU A 214 -19.81 15.29 8.06
C LEU A 214 -18.51 15.20 8.85
N LYS A 215 -17.70 14.17 8.57
CA LYS A 215 -16.40 13.93 9.18
C LYS A 215 -15.47 13.26 8.19
N GLY A 216 -14.18 13.47 8.35
CA GLY A 216 -13.19 12.91 7.44
C GLY A 216 -11.79 12.91 8.04
N ILE A 217 -10.85 12.46 7.21
CA ILE A 217 -9.44 12.35 7.56
C ILE A 217 -8.64 13.23 6.59
N PRO A 218 -7.93 14.26 7.07
CA PRO A 218 -7.06 15.09 6.22
C PRO A 218 -6.05 14.23 5.45
N VAL A 219 -5.67 14.66 4.25
CA VAL A 219 -4.77 13.92 3.35
C VAL A 219 -3.47 13.47 4.03
N GLN A 220 -2.90 14.30 4.90
CA GLN A 220 -1.72 13.94 5.69
C GLN A 220 -1.98 12.76 6.62
N GLU A 221 -3.09 12.76 7.34
CA GLU A 221 -3.45 11.66 8.24
C GLU A 221 -3.78 10.39 7.42
N ALA A 222 -4.47 10.52 6.28
CA ALA A 222 -4.76 9.40 5.38
C ALA A 222 -3.47 8.77 4.81
N TYR A 223 -2.49 9.59 4.44
CA TYR A 223 -1.17 9.14 4.04
C TYR A 223 -0.48 8.33 5.14
N GLU A 224 -0.47 8.85 6.37
CA GLU A 224 0.17 8.19 7.49
C GLU A 224 -0.49 6.85 7.84
N ILE A 225 -1.82 6.73 7.72
CA ILE A 225 -2.54 5.46 7.90
C ILE A 225 -2.05 4.41 6.90
N VAL A 226 -1.99 4.75 5.61
CA VAL A 226 -1.53 3.83 4.56
C VAL A 226 -0.05 3.49 4.74
N ARG A 227 0.78 4.50 5.03
CA ARG A 227 2.22 4.37 5.24
C ARG A 227 2.55 3.45 6.40
N GLN A 228 1.96 3.68 7.56
CA GLN A 228 2.26 2.93 8.79
C GLN A 228 1.52 1.59 8.85
N GLY A 229 0.43 1.45 8.11
CA GLY A 229 -0.33 0.23 7.96
C GLY A 229 0.21 -0.67 6.85
N VAL A 230 -0.55 -0.76 5.76
CA VAL A 230 -0.33 -1.74 4.69
C VAL A 230 1.00 -1.59 3.97
N MET A 231 1.53 -0.38 3.79
CA MET A 231 2.82 -0.20 3.11
C MET A 231 3.96 -0.73 3.97
N LYS A 232 3.97 -0.39 5.26
CA LYS A 232 4.92 -0.96 6.23
C LYS A 232 4.81 -2.48 6.32
N ALA A 233 3.60 -3.02 6.36
CA ALA A 233 3.37 -4.47 6.41
C ALA A 233 3.85 -5.21 5.15
N ARG A 234 3.90 -4.51 4.00
CA ARG A 234 4.43 -5.00 2.73
C ARG A 234 5.91 -4.65 2.51
N GLU A 235 6.58 -4.12 3.54
CA GLU A 235 7.98 -3.69 3.49
C GLU A 235 8.26 -2.58 2.45
N VAL A 236 7.21 -1.89 1.99
CA VAL A 236 7.32 -0.72 1.10
C VAL A 236 7.62 0.50 1.97
N ARG A 237 8.86 0.99 1.89
CA ARG A 237 9.32 2.16 2.65
C ARG A 237 8.85 3.44 1.97
N LEU A 238 8.03 4.22 2.67
CA LEU A 238 7.67 5.58 2.28
C LEU A 238 8.29 6.59 3.26
N PRO A 239 8.69 7.79 2.78
CA PRO A 239 9.19 8.85 3.65
C PRO A 239 8.10 9.34 4.63
N PRO A 240 8.44 10.09 5.69
CA PRO A 240 7.42 10.82 6.43
C PRO A 240 6.75 11.87 5.53
N TRP A 241 5.56 12.35 5.93
CA TRP A 241 4.89 13.46 5.25
C TRP A 241 5.84 14.66 5.04
N PRO A 242 5.89 15.28 3.84
CA PRO A 242 6.77 16.39 3.56
C PRO A 242 6.44 17.60 4.45
N THR A 243 7.48 18.21 5.03
CA THR A 243 7.34 19.44 5.83
C THR A 243 7.66 20.64 4.93
N GLY A 244 6.66 21.47 4.60
CA GLY A 244 6.90 22.75 3.89
C GLY A 244 6.05 23.03 2.64
N HIS A 245 4.75 22.74 2.67
CA HIS A 245 3.80 23.20 1.65
C HIS A 245 2.91 24.33 2.17
#